data_AF-A0A7M3BJC9-F1
#
_entry.id   AF-A0A7M3BJC9-F1
#
_cell.length_a   1.000
_cell.length_b   1.000
_cell.length_c   1.000
_cell.angle_alpha   90.00
_cell.angle_beta   90.00
_cell.angle_gamma   90.00
#
_symmetry.space_group_name_H-M   'P 1'
#
loop_
_entity.id
_entity.type
_entity.pdbx_description
1 polymer ?
#
loop_
_entity_poly.entity_id
_entity_poly.type
_entity_poly.pdbx_seq_one_letter_code
_entity_poly.pdbx_strand_id
1 'polypeptide(L)' 'HGHWNRGTENPDLRFVKVNDRQLTHARLGLVQAVSDVLTSGLMLIGADAPTEMR' A
#
# COMPACT_ATOMS: atom_id res chain seq x y z
N HIS A 1 -3.96 -11.31 6.31
CA HIS A 1 -3.41 -10.50 7.42
C HIS A 1 -2.00 -10.86 7.91
N GLY A 2 -1.48 -12.08 7.70
CA GLY A 2 -0.17 -12.47 8.27
C GLY A 2 1.00 -11.52 7.94
N HIS A 3 1.08 -11.01 6.71
CA HIS A 3 2.15 -10.07 6.32
C HIS A 3 2.03 -8.69 6.98
N TRP A 4 0.81 -8.22 7.26
CA TRP A 4 0.55 -6.92 7.90
C TRP A 4 1.05 -6.90 9.35
N ASN A 5 0.83 -8.00 10.09
CA ASN A 5 1.20 -8.10 11.50
C ASN A 5 2.71 -8.19 11.73
N ARG A 6 3.51 -8.53 10.70
CA ARG A 6 4.99 -8.61 10.85
C ARG A 6 5.63 -7.26 11.18
N GLY A 7 4.94 -6.16 10.91
CA GLY A 7 5.37 -4.83 11.35
C GLY A 7 5.38 -4.64 12.87
N THR A 8 4.67 -5.48 13.62
CA THR A 8 4.69 -5.48 15.09
C THR A 8 6.02 -6.02 15.61
N GLU A 9 6.48 -7.14 15.05
CA GLU A 9 7.73 -7.81 15.45
C GLU A 9 8.96 -7.10 14.88
N ASN A 10 8.88 -6.67 13.61
CA ASN A 10 9.95 -5.94 12.93
C ASN A 10 9.45 -4.58 12.43
N PRO A 11 9.76 -3.47 13.15
CA PRO A 11 9.37 -2.12 12.76
C PRO A 11 9.87 -1.68 11.38
N ASP A 12 10.88 -2.32 10.79
CA ASP A 12 11.39 -2.02 9.45
C ASP A 12 10.45 -2.39 8.32
N LEU A 13 9.53 -3.32 8.59
CA LEU A 13 8.49 -3.74 7.66
C LEU A 13 7.30 -2.77 7.63
N ARG A 14 7.22 -1.77 8.52
CA ARG A 14 6.12 -0.80 8.53
C ARG A 14 6.26 0.19 7.37
N PHE A 15 5.16 0.46 6.67
CA PHE A 15 5.13 1.53 5.66
C PHE A 15 5.33 2.91 6.29
N VAL A 16 4.76 3.14 7.47
CA VAL A 16 4.87 4.40 8.22
C VAL A 16 5.99 4.33 9.25
N LYS A 17 6.90 5.30 9.20
CA LYS A 17 8.05 5.46 10.11
C LYS A 17 7.93 6.79 10.85
N VAL A 18 7.63 6.73 12.15
CA VAL A 18 7.35 7.92 12.99
C VAL A 18 8.46 8.98 12.93
N ASN A 19 9.71 8.53 12.92
CA ASN A 19 10.90 9.41 12.94
C ASN A 19 11.53 9.62 11.56
N ASP A 20 10.93 9.09 10.49
CA ASP A 20 11.45 9.21 9.13
C ASP A 20 10.31 9.49 8.14
N ARG A 21 10.01 10.79 7.99
CA ARG A 21 8.96 11.27 7.09
C ARG A 21 9.29 11.03 5.64
N GLN A 22 10.55 11.19 5.24
CA GLN A 22 10.96 11.03 3.84
C GLN A 22 10.76 9.58 3.39
N LEU A 23 11.22 8.62 4.19
CA LEU A 23 11.01 7.20 3.91
C LEU A 23 9.53 6.82 3.95
N THR A 24 8.76 7.39 4.87
CA THR A 24 7.30 7.21 4.92
C THR A 24 6.65 7.67 3.61
N HIS A 25 6.96 8.87 3.13
CA HIS A 25 6.40 9.39 1.88
C HIS A 25 6.82 8.55 0.67
N ALA A 26 8.08 8.12 0.58
CA ALA A 26 8.54 7.26 -0.50
C ALA A 26 7.77 5.92 -0.53
N ARG A 27 7.56 5.30 0.64
CA ARG A 27 6.82 4.04 0.77
C ARG A 27 5.33 4.21 0.45
N LEU A 28 4.69 5.27 0.93
CA LEU A 28 3.29 5.57 0.61
C LEU A 28 3.09 5.91 -0.87
N GLY A 29 4.04 6.63 -1.48
CA GLY A 29 4.04 6.90 -2.92
C GLY A 29 4.10 5.62 -3.75
N LEU A 30 4.92 4.63 -3.33
CA LEU A 30 4.93 3.32 -3.97
C LEU A 30 3.57 2.60 -3.86
N VAL A 31 2.94 2.62 -2.68
CA VAL A 31 1.60 2.04 -2.49
C VAL A 31 0.57 2.72 -3.39
N GLN A 32 0.59 4.06 -3.47
CA GLN A 32 -0.31 4.82 -4.34
C GLN A 32 -0.11 4.44 -5.81
N ALA A 33 1.13 4.42 -6.30
CA ALA A 33 1.42 4.08 -7.68
C ALA A 33 0.94 2.67 -8.05
N VAL A 34 1.11 1.69 -7.14
CA VAL A 34 0.59 0.33 -7.35
C VAL A 34 -0.93 0.34 -7.38
N SER A 35 -1.59 1.09 -6.49
CA SER A 35 -3.05 1.24 -6.51
C SER A 35 -3.53 1.82 -7.83
N ASP A 36 -2.89 2.88 -8.33
CA ASP A 36 -3.27 3.55 -9.58
C ASP A 36 -3.14 2.61 -10.78
N VAL A 37 -2.06 1.80 -10.83
CA VAL A 37 -1.86 0.79 -11.88
C VAL A 37 -2.95 -0.27 -11.84
N LEU A 38 -3.28 -0.77 -10.66
CA LEU A 38 -4.33 -1.79 -10.49
C LEU A 38 -5.70 -1.25 -10.86
N THR A 39 -6.06 -0.05 -10.39
CA THR A 39 -7.32 0.61 -10.74
C THR A 39 -7.43 0.81 -12.25
N SER A 40 -6.37 1.33 -12.87
CA SER A 40 -6.33 1.53 -14.33
C SER A 40 -6.50 0.22 -15.10
N GLY A 41 -5.82 -0.84 -14.66
CA GLY A 41 -5.91 -2.17 -15.27
C GLY A 41 -7.29 -2.81 -15.12
N LEU A 42 -7.91 -2.70 -13.93
CA LEU A 42 -9.25 -3.22 -13.67
C LEU A 42 -10.31 -2.49 -14.51
N MET A 43 -10.24 -1.16 -14.57
CA MET A 43 -11.13 -0.36 -15.41
C MET A 43 -11.03 -0.76 -16.89
N LEU A 44 -9.83 -1.04 -17.39
CA LEU A 44 -9.62 -1.46 -18.78
C LEU A 44 -10.33 -2.77 -19.14
N ILE A 45 -10.43 -3.71 -18.19
CA ILE A 45 -11.09 -5.00 -18.39
C ILE A 45 -12.58 -5.00 -17.99
N GLY A 46 -13.13 -3.82 -17.66
CA GLY A 46 -14.53 -3.67 -17.25
C GLY A 46 -14.82 -4.17 -15.83
N ALA A 47 -13.79 -4.34 -15.01
CA ALA A 47 -13.92 -4.70 -13.60
C ALA A 47 -13.80 -3.45 -12.71
N ASP A 48 -14.57 -3.42 -11.63
CA ASP A 48 -14.52 -2.31 -10.67
C ASP A 48 -13.39 -2.51 -9.65
N ALA A 49 -12.75 -1.41 -9.26
CA ALA A 49 -11.68 -1.42 -8.24
C ALA A 49 -12.26 -0.92 -6.92
N PRO A 50 -12.64 -1.81 -5.98
CA PRO A 50 -13.30 -1.38 -4.75
C PRO A 50 -12.33 -0.65 -3.83
N THR A 51 -12.85 0.37 -3.13
CA THR A 51 -12.08 1.16 -2.15
C THR A 51 -11.59 0.32 -0.96
N GLU A 52 -12.33 -0.74 -0.60
CA GLU A 52 -11.92 -1.70 0.43
C GLU A 52 -12.36 -3.13 0.07
N MET A 53 -11.57 -4.11 0.48
CA MET A 53 -11.95 -5.53 0.40
C MET A 53 -12.72 -5.91 1.67
N ARG A 54 -13.83 -6.65 1.50
CA ARG A 54 -14.67 -7.12 2.60
C ARG A 54 -14.25 -8.50 3.11
#